data_AF-A0A1H2TVJ2-F1
#
_entry.id   AF-A0A1H2TVJ2-F1
#
_cell.length_a   1.000
_cell.length_b   1.000
_cell.length_c   1.000
_cell.angle_alpha   90.00
_cell.angle_beta   90.00
_cell.angle_gamma   90.00
#
_symmetry.space_group_name_H-M   'P 1'
#
loop_
_entity.id
_entity.type
_entity.pdbx_description
1 polymer ?
#
loop_
_entity_poly.entity_id
_entity_poly.type
_entity_poly.pdbx_seq_one_letter_code
_entity_poly.pdbx_strand_id
1 'polypeptide(L)'
;MIPDDGPVVVLVDDMTFFVKHLVNPDVRITIDAVEYTSLKHVMKGRELKQLAQIPPEFALYLIQSSRSDIQIADEQKMYLITDEQFVSMKSNINNGNLVINAATVLPSREVSYLEAQGYQYELQRNPMNQNELFLIIKNFDLGEKYVPNDVTLMVKIPAGFPTAEMDMFWVQPAVQKKDGQQPAAVCDEQYLGTTWQRFSRHRDGGSWNPLMGGLRTHFTFVAEALLKGE
;
A
#
# COMPACT_ATOMS: atom_id res chain seq x y z
N MET A 1 -30.92 42.98 -38.95
CA MET A 1 -30.71 42.47 -37.58
C MET A 1 -29.37 41.73 -37.61
N ILE A 2 -28.32 42.45 -37.22
CA ILE A 2 -26.92 42.03 -36.99
C ILE A 2 -26.79 42.03 -35.44
N PRO A 3 -25.96 41.22 -34.74
CA PRO A 3 -24.59 40.77 -35.11
C PRO A 3 -24.34 39.25 -35.02
N ASP A 4 -23.36 38.66 -35.72
CA ASP A 4 -21.91 38.97 -35.84
C ASP A 4 -21.12 38.45 -34.62
N ASP A 5 -20.32 37.41 -34.83
CA ASP A 5 -18.85 37.50 -34.77
C ASP A 5 -18.23 36.11 -35.10
N GLY A 6 -17.12 36.14 -35.83
CA GLY A 6 -16.54 35.04 -36.59
C GLY A 6 -15.88 33.87 -35.81
N PRO A 7 -15.06 33.05 -36.49
CA PRO A 7 -14.68 31.72 -36.03
C PRO A 7 -13.48 31.77 -35.08
N VAL A 8 -13.53 31.02 -33.98
CA VAL A 8 -12.38 30.82 -33.10
C VAL A 8 -12.03 29.34 -33.08
N VAL A 9 -11.02 28.97 -33.88
CA VAL A 9 -10.28 27.73 -33.68
C VAL A 9 -9.24 28.02 -32.60
N VAL A 10 -9.38 27.39 -31.43
CA VAL A 10 -8.31 27.30 -30.43
C VAL A 10 -7.87 25.84 -30.37
N LEU A 11 -6.66 25.59 -30.84
CA LEU A 11 -5.92 24.35 -30.60
C LEU A 11 -4.94 24.64 -29.46
N VAL A 12 -5.24 24.27 -28.22
CA VAL A 12 -4.22 23.96 -27.18
C VAL A 12 -4.79 23.04 -26.10
N ASP A 13 -4.11 21.91 -25.92
CA ASP A 13 -3.95 20.98 -24.78
C ASP A 13 -5.09 20.60 -23.82
N ASP A 14 -5.22 19.27 -23.71
CA ASP A 14 -5.62 18.46 -22.55
C ASP A 14 -7.01 18.74 -21.91
N MET A 15 -8.00 18.77 -22.81
CA MET A 15 -9.39 18.28 -22.70
C MET A 15 -9.97 18.01 -21.30
N THR A 16 -10.45 19.10 -20.73
CA THR A 16 -11.63 19.19 -19.87
C THR A 16 -12.88 18.60 -20.57
N PHE A 17 -13.63 17.70 -19.92
CA PHE A 17 -14.97 17.29 -20.37
C PHE A 17 -15.99 17.42 -19.24
N PHE A 18 -16.65 18.58 -19.17
CA PHE A 18 -17.99 18.75 -18.62
C PHE A 18 -18.64 19.83 -19.51
N VAL A 19 -19.80 19.62 -20.11
CA VAL A 19 -21.10 19.96 -19.50
C VAL A 19 -22.27 19.46 -20.38
N LYS A 20 -23.35 19.02 -19.70
CA LYS A 20 -24.75 18.81 -20.12
C LYS A 20 -25.04 17.66 -21.10
N HIS A 21 -25.51 16.53 -20.55
CA HIS A 21 -26.91 16.06 -20.69
C HIS A 21 -27.23 15.08 -19.54
N LEU A 22 -28.35 15.30 -18.86
CA LEU A 22 -28.93 14.47 -17.81
C LEU A 22 -29.71 13.31 -18.46
N VAL A 23 -29.01 12.23 -18.75
CA VAL A 23 -29.50 10.83 -18.79
C VAL A 23 -28.24 10.07 -18.43
N ASN A 24 -28.14 9.44 -17.25
CA ASN A 24 -26.96 8.62 -16.93
C ASN A 24 -26.87 7.56 -18.04
N PRO A 25 -25.94 7.66 -19.00
CA PRO A 25 -25.81 6.61 -19.99
C PRO A 25 -25.22 5.44 -19.24
N ASP A 26 -26.03 4.40 -19.10
CA ASP A 26 -25.61 3.04 -18.78
C ASP A 26 -24.21 2.77 -19.35
N VAL A 27 -23.22 2.60 -18.46
CA VAL A 27 -21.85 2.29 -18.89
C VAL A 27 -21.78 0.80 -19.11
N ARG A 28 -21.59 0.40 -20.37
CA ARG A 28 -21.39 -1.01 -20.73
C ARG A 28 -19.93 -1.37 -20.57
N ILE A 29 -19.66 -2.37 -19.75
CA ILE A 29 -18.33 -2.93 -19.53
C ILE A 29 -18.40 -4.44 -19.73
N THR A 30 -17.27 -5.06 -19.98
CA THR A 30 -17.16 -6.51 -20.07
C THR A 30 -16.32 -7.04 -18.92
N ILE A 31 -16.80 -8.04 -18.18
CA ILE A 31 -16.03 -8.73 -17.14
C ILE A 31 -16.09 -10.23 -17.45
N ASP A 32 -14.93 -10.88 -17.61
CA ASP A 32 -14.84 -12.30 -17.96
C ASP A 32 -15.65 -12.68 -19.21
N ALA A 33 -15.55 -11.84 -20.24
CA ALA A 33 -16.29 -11.94 -21.51
C ALA A 33 -17.83 -11.83 -21.39
N VAL A 34 -18.35 -11.44 -20.21
CA VAL A 34 -19.78 -11.15 -20.00
C VAL A 34 -19.99 -9.64 -19.93
N GLU A 35 -20.96 -9.12 -20.67
CA GLU A 35 -21.32 -7.70 -20.65
C GLU A 35 -22.17 -7.36 -19.42
N TYR A 36 -21.83 -6.26 -18.76
CA TYR A 36 -22.57 -5.70 -17.64
C TYR A 36 -22.87 -4.23 -17.90
N THR A 37 -23.99 -3.76 -17.37
CA THR A 37 -24.37 -2.36 -17.39
C THR A 37 -24.23 -1.78 -15.99
N SER A 38 -23.32 -0.82 -15.84
CA SER A 38 -23.18 -0.04 -14.60
C SER A 38 -24.05 1.21 -14.65
N LEU A 39 -24.79 1.43 -13.56
CA LEU A 39 -25.61 2.64 -13.33
C LEU A 39 -24.76 3.84 -12.86
N LYS A 40 -23.45 3.66 -12.65
CA LYS A 40 -22.51 4.67 -12.14
C LYS A 40 -21.21 4.66 -12.93
N HIS A 41 -20.71 5.85 -13.28
CA HIS A 41 -19.41 6.01 -13.94
C HIS A 41 -18.21 5.83 -13.00
N VAL A 42 -18.42 5.76 -11.68
CA VAL A 42 -17.35 5.56 -10.71
C VAL A 42 -17.69 4.38 -9.81
N MET A 43 -16.82 3.38 -9.79
CA MET A 43 -16.96 2.18 -8.95
C MET A 43 -15.62 1.82 -8.31
N LYS A 44 -15.67 1.23 -7.11
CA LYS A 44 -14.50 0.59 -6.50
C LYS A 44 -14.28 -0.80 -7.11
N GLY A 45 -13.04 -1.30 -7.08
CA GLY A 45 -12.72 -2.68 -7.52
C GLY A 45 -13.62 -3.76 -6.88
N ARG A 46 -13.90 -3.64 -5.58
CA ARG A 46 -14.83 -4.54 -4.88
C ARG A 46 -16.28 -4.48 -5.39
N GLU A 47 -16.73 -3.31 -5.86
CA GLU A 47 -18.09 -3.12 -6.35
C GLU A 47 -18.22 -3.74 -7.76
N LEU A 48 -17.16 -3.69 -8.57
CA LEU A 48 -17.07 -4.40 -9.85
C LEU A 48 -17.08 -5.92 -9.66
N LYS A 49 -16.31 -6.42 -8.67
CA LYS A 49 -16.36 -7.85 -8.29
C LYS A 49 -17.75 -8.29 -7.85
N GLN A 50 -18.42 -7.48 -7.03
CA GLN A 50 -19.80 -7.76 -6.59
C GLN A 50 -20.80 -7.78 -7.76
N LEU A 51 -20.66 -6.85 -8.71
CA LEU A 51 -21.52 -6.79 -9.91
C LEU A 51 -21.44 -8.08 -10.74
N ALA A 52 -20.23 -8.60 -10.93
CA ALA A 52 -19.98 -9.84 -11.67
C ALA A 52 -20.00 -11.11 -10.80
N GLN A 53 -20.35 -11.00 -9.52
CA GLN A 53 -20.35 -12.12 -8.56
C GLN A 53 -19.00 -12.86 -8.47
N ILE A 54 -17.90 -12.12 -8.63
CA ILE A 54 -16.54 -12.63 -8.53
C ILE A 54 -16.21 -12.93 -7.06
N PRO A 55 -15.68 -14.12 -6.73
CA PRO A 55 -15.25 -14.44 -5.37
C PRO A 55 -14.18 -13.45 -4.85
N PRO A 56 -14.20 -13.05 -3.57
CA PRO A 56 -13.28 -12.05 -3.02
C PRO A 56 -11.79 -12.37 -3.26
N GLU A 57 -11.43 -13.66 -3.30
CA GLU A 57 -10.07 -14.15 -3.50
C GLU A 57 -9.53 -14.02 -4.93
N PHE A 58 -10.37 -13.67 -5.90
CA PHE A 58 -9.94 -13.46 -7.28
C PHE A 58 -9.40 -12.03 -7.44
N ALA A 59 -8.30 -11.88 -8.17
CA ALA A 59 -7.81 -10.57 -8.56
C ALA A 59 -8.57 -10.10 -9.80
N LEU A 60 -8.78 -8.78 -9.92
CA LEU A 60 -9.46 -8.13 -11.03
C LEU A 60 -8.46 -7.28 -11.80
N TYR A 61 -8.46 -7.37 -13.12
CA TYR A 61 -7.55 -6.64 -14.00
C TYR A 61 -8.33 -5.91 -15.09
N LEU A 62 -7.92 -4.70 -15.41
CA LEU A 62 -8.35 -3.97 -16.62
C LEU A 62 -7.45 -4.38 -17.78
N ILE A 63 -8.05 -4.89 -18.85
CA ILE A 63 -7.35 -5.33 -20.07
C ILE A 63 -6.88 -4.09 -20.86
N GLN A 64 -5.60 -4.05 -21.19
CA GLN A 64 -5.03 -2.98 -22.02
C GLN A 64 -4.61 -3.51 -23.40
N SER A 65 -4.99 -2.83 -24.48
CA SER A 65 -4.75 -3.32 -25.85
C SER A 65 -3.27 -3.32 -26.26
N SER A 66 -2.42 -2.53 -25.59
CA SER A 66 -1.02 -2.30 -25.98
C SER A 66 -0.01 -2.37 -24.83
N ARG A 67 -0.46 -2.70 -23.62
CA ARG A 67 0.33 -2.73 -22.38
C ARG A 67 -0.08 -3.93 -21.53
N SER A 68 0.69 -4.22 -20.49
CA SER A 68 0.28 -5.19 -19.47
C SER A 68 -1.01 -4.74 -18.78
N ASP A 69 -1.88 -5.71 -18.49
CA ASP A 69 -3.13 -5.46 -17.77
C ASP A 69 -2.89 -4.85 -16.39
N ILE A 70 -3.76 -3.94 -15.98
CA ILE A 70 -3.63 -3.22 -14.72
C ILE A 70 -4.49 -3.90 -13.65
N GLN A 71 -3.86 -4.35 -12.55
CA GLN A 71 -4.60 -4.87 -11.41
C GLN A 71 -5.37 -3.75 -10.71
N ILE A 72 -6.65 -3.99 -10.43
CA ILE A 72 -7.54 -3.07 -9.72
C ILE A 72 -7.70 -3.56 -8.28
N ALA A 73 -7.20 -2.78 -7.32
CA ALA A 73 -7.38 -3.09 -5.90
C ALA A 73 -8.84 -2.89 -5.44
N ASP A 74 -9.26 -3.60 -4.40
CA ASP A 74 -10.65 -3.60 -3.93
C ASP A 74 -11.17 -2.20 -3.56
N GLU A 75 -10.32 -1.35 -3.00
CA GLU A 75 -10.67 0.02 -2.59
C GLU A 75 -10.34 1.09 -3.64
N GLN A 76 -9.66 0.72 -4.74
CA GLN A 76 -9.32 1.63 -5.81
C GLN A 76 -10.58 2.09 -6.55
N LYS A 77 -10.77 3.41 -6.65
CA LYS A 77 -11.84 4.00 -7.45
C LYS A 77 -11.44 4.02 -8.93
N MET A 78 -12.33 3.53 -9.78
CA MET A 78 -12.18 3.51 -11.23
C MET A 78 -13.25 4.39 -11.85
N TYR A 79 -12.85 5.18 -12.85
CA TYR A 79 -13.77 5.90 -13.74
C TYR A 79 -14.04 5.00 -14.94
N LEU A 80 -15.22 4.42 -15.01
CA LEU A 80 -15.59 3.46 -16.04
C LEU A 80 -15.87 4.15 -17.37
N ILE A 81 -15.31 3.57 -18.43
CA ILE A 81 -15.53 3.97 -19.82
C ILE A 81 -16.27 2.83 -20.53
N THR A 82 -17.18 3.17 -21.43
CA THR A 82 -17.89 2.18 -22.25
C THR A 82 -16.89 1.33 -23.05
N ASP A 83 -17.17 0.03 -23.15
CA ASP A 83 -16.36 -0.98 -23.82
C ASP A 83 -15.02 -1.34 -23.12
N GLU A 84 -14.81 -0.87 -21.88
CA GLU A 84 -13.71 -1.38 -21.05
C GLU A 84 -13.91 -2.86 -20.72
N GLN A 85 -12.82 -3.61 -20.82
CA GLN A 85 -12.81 -5.04 -20.57
C GLN A 85 -11.98 -5.37 -19.34
N PHE A 86 -12.54 -6.19 -18.47
CA PHE A 86 -11.92 -6.69 -17.27
C PHE A 86 -11.83 -8.21 -17.31
N VAL A 87 -10.80 -8.74 -16.68
CA VAL A 87 -10.64 -10.16 -16.45
C VAL A 87 -10.41 -10.42 -14.97
N SER A 88 -11.12 -11.41 -14.45
CA SER A 88 -10.84 -11.99 -13.15
C SER A 88 -10.00 -13.24 -13.32
N MET A 89 -9.06 -13.42 -12.41
CA MET A 89 -8.25 -14.63 -12.38
C MET A 89 -8.05 -15.06 -10.95
N LYS A 90 -8.15 -16.38 -10.71
CA LYS A 90 -7.67 -16.98 -9.47
C LYS A 90 -6.18 -16.68 -9.43
N SER A 91 -5.79 -15.74 -8.57
CA SER A 91 -4.42 -15.26 -8.54
C SER A 91 -3.50 -16.38 -8.06
N ASN A 92 -2.84 -17.04 -9.01
CA ASN A 92 -1.69 -17.91 -8.75
C ASN A 92 -0.37 -17.13 -8.96
N ILE A 93 -0.47 -15.89 -9.45
CA ILE A 93 0.62 -14.93 -9.66
C ILE A 93 0.34 -13.72 -8.77
N ASN A 94 0.98 -13.72 -7.60
CA ASN A 94 0.81 -12.68 -6.61
C ASN A 94 1.75 -11.51 -6.88
N ASN A 95 1.27 -10.53 -7.65
CA ASN A 95 1.93 -9.22 -7.73
C ASN A 95 1.68 -8.43 -6.43
N GLY A 96 2.41 -8.78 -5.36
CA GLY A 96 2.76 -7.86 -4.28
C GLY A 96 2.05 -8.00 -2.93
N ASN A 97 0.77 -8.38 -2.88
CA ASN A 97 0.04 -8.53 -1.60
C ASN A 97 -0.28 -10.00 -1.29
N LEU A 98 0.75 -10.85 -1.20
CA LEU A 98 0.61 -12.06 -0.40
C LEU A 98 0.60 -11.62 1.05
N VAL A 99 -0.54 -11.70 1.71
CA VAL A 99 -0.53 -11.78 3.18
C VAL A 99 0.17 -13.10 3.51
N ILE A 100 1.45 -13.01 3.84
CA ILE A 100 2.25 -14.18 4.17
C ILE A 100 1.82 -14.66 5.55
N ASN A 101 1.48 -15.94 5.66
CA ASN A 101 1.20 -16.53 6.96
C ASN A 101 2.48 -16.49 7.82
N ALA A 102 2.46 -15.72 8.91
CA ALA A 102 3.59 -15.55 9.79
C ALA A 102 4.16 -16.88 10.31
N ALA A 103 3.30 -17.85 10.61
CA ALA A 103 3.71 -19.16 11.10
C ALA A 103 4.51 -19.99 10.08
N THR A 104 4.47 -19.62 8.80
CA THR A 104 5.23 -20.31 7.73
C THR A 104 6.60 -19.71 7.47
N VAL A 105 6.86 -18.48 7.93
CA VAL A 105 8.09 -17.75 7.59
C VAL A 105 8.84 -17.18 8.80
N LEU A 106 8.20 -17.11 9.97
CA LEU A 106 8.81 -16.65 11.21
C LEU A 106 8.91 -17.81 12.22
N PRO A 107 9.92 -17.80 13.11
CA PRO A 107 9.96 -18.72 14.24
C PRO A 107 8.72 -18.56 15.14
N SER A 108 8.25 -19.66 15.75
CA SER A 108 7.04 -19.66 16.58
C SER A 108 7.06 -18.65 17.73
N ARG A 109 8.24 -18.36 18.29
CA ARG A 109 8.44 -17.35 19.33
C ARG A 109 8.05 -15.95 18.86
N GLU A 110 8.35 -15.62 17.61
CA GLU A 110 8.13 -14.30 17.02
C GLU A 110 6.65 -14.10 16.70
N VAL A 111 5.99 -15.15 16.19
CA VAL A 111 4.53 -15.18 16.00
C VAL A 111 3.81 -15.01 17.33
N SER A 112 4.21 -15.77 18.35
CA SER A 112 3.63 -15.69 19.71
C SER A 112 3.79 -14.29 20.31
N TYR A 113 4.93 -13.62 20.04
CA TYR A 113 5.15 -12.25 20.48
C TYR A 113 4.19 -11.27 19.79
N LEU A 114 4.04 -11.36 18.47
CA LEU A 114 3.12 -10.48 17.72
C LEU A 114 1.66 -10.63 18.19
N GLU A 115 1.22 -11.87 18.39
CA GLU A 115 -0.12 -12.19 18.91
C GLU A 115 -0.31 -11.69 20.34
N ALA A 116 0.66 -11.91 21.24
CA ALA A 116 0.59 -11.48 22.63
C ALA A 116 0.57 -9.95 22.80
N GLN A 117 1.14 -9.20 21.85
CA GLN A 117 1.07 -7.74 21.82
C GLN A 117 -0.24 -7.22 21.21
N GLY A 118 -1.03 -8.07 20.55
CA GLY A 118 -2.27 -7.66 19.88
C GLY A 118 -2.04 -6.77 18.66
N TYR A 119 -0.88 -6.86 18.03
CA TYR A 119 -0.58 -6.04 16.86
C TYR A 119 -1.48 -6.40 15.68
N GLN A 120 -1.96 -5.37 14.97
CA GLN A 120 -2.58 -5.53 13.66
C GLN A 120 -1.49 -5.49 12.61
N TYR A 121 -1.05 -6.64 12.13
CA TYR A 121 0.10 -6.71 11.24
C TYR A 121 -0.14 -7.53 9.96
N GLU A 122 0.66 -7.23 8.94
CA GLU A 122 0.77 -7.98 7.69
C GLU A 122 2.25 -8.27 7.39
N LEU A 123 2.51 -9.38 6.70
CA LEU A 123 3.83 -9.72 6.18
C LEU A 123 3.79 -9.73 4.67
N GLN A 124 4.75 -9.04 4.04
CA GLN A 124 4.90 -8.99 2.59
C GLN A 124 6.36 -9.27 2.20
N ARG A 125 6.60 -9.83 1.02
CA ARG A 125 7.97 -9.94 0.49
C ARG A 125 8.42 -8.56 0.02
N ASN A 126 9.67 -8.19 0.28
CA ASN A 126 10.23 -7.00 -0.34
C ASN A 126 10.30 -7.22 -1.87
N PRO A 127 9.60 -6.42 -2.70
CA PRO A 127 9.61 -6.58 -4.16
C PRO A 127 10.99 -6.41 -4.78
N MET A 128 11.87 -5.63 -4.14
CA MET A 128 13.23 -5.35 -4.59
C MET A 128 14.25 -6.39 -4.08
N ASN A 129 13.91 -7.15 -3.03
CA ASN A 129 14.75 -8.20 -2.46
C ASN A 129 13.89 -9.31 -1.84
N GLN A 130 13.59 -10.35 -2.63
CA GLN A 130 12.68 -11.42 -2.21
C GLN A 130 13.16 -12.22 -0.97
N ASN A 131 14.43 -12.11 -0.60
CA ASN A 131 14.97 -12.75 0.59
C ASN A 131 14.64 -11.98 1.89
N GLU A 132 14.10 -10.76 1.76
CA GLU A 132 13.66 -9.92 2.87
C GLU A 132 12.13 -9.91 2.98
N LEU A 133 11.64 -9.80 4.21
CA LEU A 133 10.22 -9.63 4.52
C LEU A 133 9.99 -8.23 5.09
N PHE A 134 8.91 -7.60 4.68
CA PHE A 134 8.35 -6.45 5.37
C PHE A 134 7.35 -6.95 6.41
N LEU A 135 7.55 -6.57 7.67
CA LEU A 135 6.55 -6.65 8.71
C LEU A 135 5.94 -5.26 8.88
N ILE A 136 4.66 -5.14 8.58
CA ILE A 136 3.93 -3.88 8.58
C ILE A 136 2.89 -3.94 9.70
N ILE A 137 2.96 -3.03 10.66
CA ILE A 137 2.06 -2.93 11.81
C ILE A 137 1.22 -1.66 11.64
N LYS A 138 -0.10 -1.81 11.63
CA LYS A 138 -1.06 -0.71 11.59
C LYS A 138 -1.28 -0.15 13.00
N ASN A 139 -1.64 1.13 13.08
CA ASN A 139 -2.01 1.82 14.32
C ASN A 139 -0.95 1.67 15.43
N PHE A 140 0.32 1.83 15.06
CA PHE A 140 1.45 1.80 15.96
C PHE A 140 1.63 3.17 16.61
N ASP A 141 1.66 3.22 17.94
CA ASP A 141 1.89 4.45 18.69
C ASP A 141 3.40 4.72 18.83
N LEU A 142 3.89 5.78 18.19
CA LEU A 142 5.26 6.28 18.32
C LEU A 142 5.51 7.01 19.65
N GLY A 143 4.46 7.23 20.43
CA GLY A 143 4.50 7.97 21.68
C GLY A 143 4.40 9.48 21.48
N GLU A 144 4.31 10.19 22.60
CA GLU A 144 3.87 11.58 22.63
C GLU A 144 4.86 12.60 22.06
N LYS A 145 6.07 12.20 21.66
CA LYS A 145 7.09 13.14 21.14
C LYS A 145 6.89 13.51 19.67
N TYR A 146 6.09 12.72 18.95
CA TYR A 146 5.89 12.85 17.51
C TYR A 146 4.45 13.22 17.15
N VAL A 147 4.27 13.87 16.01
CA VAL A 147 2.97 14.22 15.44
C VAL A 147 2.98 13.90 13.93
N PRO A 148 2.02 13.11 13.42
CA PRO A 148 1.11 12.28 14.21
C PRO A 148 1.86 11.22 15.02
N ASN A 149 1.27 10.74 16.11
CA ASN A 149 1.84 9.66 16.92
C ASN A 149 1.29 8.28 16.56
N ASP A 150 0.09 8.21 15.99
CA ASP A 150 -0.47 6.98 15.39
C ASP A 150 0.00 6.85 13.93
N VAL A 151 0.72 5.77 13.64
CA VAL A 151 1.29 5.52 12.31
C VAL A 151 1.14 4.06 11.90
N THR A 152 1.35 3.79 10.61
CA THR A 152 1.79 2.48 10.17
C THR A 152 3.30 2.38 10.31
N LEU A 153 3.77 1.38 11.05
CA LEU A 153 5.18 1.03 11.18
C LEU A 153 5.52 -0.08 10.18
N MET A 154 6.66 0.02 9.51
CA MET A 154 7.25 -1.07 8.75
C MET A 154 8.66 -1.34 9.27
N VAL A 155 9.00 -2.62 9.42
CA VAL A 155 10.37 -3.08 9.66
C VAL A 155 10.75 -4.15 8.64
N LYS A 156 12.04 -4.22 8.35
CA LYS A 156 12.61 -5.20 7.42
C LYS A 156 13.17 -6.37 8.21
N ILE A 157 12.71 -7.57 7.88
CA ILE A 157 13.20 -8.83 8.43
C ILE A 157 14.13 -9.45 7.39
N PRO A 158 15.46 -9.49 7.65
CA PRO A 158 16.43 -9.99 6.70
C PRO A 158 16.39 -11.52 6.58
N ALA A 159 17.01 -12.03 5.53
CA ALA A 159 17.30 -13.46 5.43
C ALA A 159 18.21 -13.91 6.60
N GLY A 160 17.90 -15.08 7.16
CA GLY A 160 18.65 -15.63 8.29
C GLY A 160 18.24 -15.07 9.65
N PHE A 161 17.21 -14.23 9.72
CA PHE A 161 16.54 -13.90 10.98
C PHE A 161 16.07 -15.18 11.70
N PRO A 162 16.23 -15.32 13.03
CA PRO A 162 16.64 -14.30 14.01
C PRO A 162 18.16 -14.18 14.23
N THR A 163 18.98 -14.99 13.58
CA THR A 163 20.44 -14.88 13.68
C THR A 163 20.94 -13.58 13.05
N ALA A 164 20.37 -13.22 11.89
CA ALA A 164 20.65 -11.94 11.22
C ALA A 164 19.94 -10.77 11.92
N GLU A 165 20.66 -9.67 12.04
CA GLU A 165 20.21 -8.46 12.71
C GLU A 165 19.19 -7.68 11.88
N MET A 166 18.08 -7.28 12.52
CA MET A 166 17.15 -6.30 11.96
C MET A 166 17.65 -4.88 12.22
N ASP A 167 17.54 -4.03 11.21
CA ASP A 167 18.02 -2.65 11.22
C ASP A 167 16.92 -1.68 10.77
N MET A 168 16.97 -0.47 11.33
CA MET A 168 16.08 0.66 11.02
C MET A 168 14.58 0.38 11.20
N PHE A 169 13.78 1.42 10.98
CA PHE A 169 12.34 1.31 10.84
C PHE A 169 11.79 2.42 9.94
N TRP A 170 10.57 2.23 9.44
CA TRP A 170 9.91 3.12 8.51
C TRP A 170 8.50 3.43 9.01
N VAL A 171 8.03 4.66 8.82
CA VAL A 171 6.68 5.06 9.24
C VAL A 171 5.90 5.73 8.11
N GLN A 172 4.59 5.57 8.15
CA GLN A 172 3.64 6.29 7.31
C GLN A 172 2.38 6.64 8.13
N PRO A 173 1.89 7.90 8.09
CA PRO A 173 2.47 9.05 7.39
C PRO A 173 3.82 9.48 8.01
N ALA A 174 4.55 10.35 7.30
CA ALA A 174 5.76 10.97 7.85
C ALA A 174 5.41 11.79 9.10
N VAL A 175 6.30 11.77 10.09
CA VAL A 175 6.11 12.42 11.38
C VAL A 175 7.11 13.54 11.62
N GLN A 176 6.70 14.48 12.47
CA GLN A 176 7.54 15.56 12.99
C GLN A 176 7.60 15.48 14.51
N LYS A 177 8.61 16.06 15.12
CA LYS A 177 8.63 16.28 16.56
C LYS A 177 7.51 17.26 16.94
N LYS A 178 7.03 17.21 18.19
CA LYS A 178 5.98 18.13 18.69
C LYS A 178 6.32 19.62 18.55
N ASP A 179 7.60 19.97 18.51
CA ASP A 179 8.08 21.34 18.30
C ASP A 179 8.14 21.76 16.82
N GLY A 180 7.68 20.89 15.90
CA GLY A 180 7.66 21.12 14.46
C GLY A 180 8.97 20.79 13.75
N GLN A 181 10.01 20.34 14.47
CA GLN A 181 11.27 19.96 13.85
C GLN A 181 11.19 18.55 13.23
N GLN A 182 11.98 18.33 12.17
CA GLN A 182 12.15 16.99 11.63
C GLN A 182 12.96 16.13 12.62
N PRO A 183 12.63 14.83 12.78
CA PRO A 183 13.46 13.90 13.53
C PRO A 183 14.85 13.79 12.88
N ALA A 184 15.93 13.60 13.65
CA ALA A 184 17.24 13.47 13.03
C ALA A 184 17.37 12.16 12.26
N ALA A 185 18.29 12.15 11.28
CA ALA A 185 18.63 10.98 10.47
C ALA A 185 17.40 10.24 9.89
N VAL A 186 16.46 11.03 9.36
CA VAL A 186 15.34 10.54 8.56
C VAL A 186 15.52 10.82 7.08
N CYS A 187 14.98 9.96 6.22
CA CYS A 187 14.86 10.22 4.79
C CYS A 187 13.65 9.49 4.21
N ASP A 188 13.21 9.91 3.04
CA ASP A 188 12.08 9.28 2.36
C ASP A 188 12.55 8.12 1.47
N GLU A 189 11.84 7.00 1.53
CA GLU A 189 12.06 5.82 0.67
C GLU A 189 10.73 5.33 0.07
N GLN A 190 10.80 4.74 -1.13
CA GLN A 190 9.63 4.20 -1.83
C GLN A 190 9.54 2.69 -1.61
N TYR A 191 8.46 2.24 -0.99
CA TYR A 191 8.11 0.82 -0.88
C TYR A 191 6.61 0.64 -1.04
N LEU A 192 6.21 -0.45 -1.69
CA LEU A 192 4.80 -0.82 -1.86
C LEU A 192 3.95 0.29 -2.51
N GLY A 193 4.55 1.04 -3.46
CA GLY A 193 3.88 2.12 -4.18
C GLY A 193 3.60 3.38 -3.36
N THR A 194 4.17 3.51 -2.16
CA THR A 194 4.00 4.67 -1.28
C THR A 194 5.34 5.13 -0.68
N THR A 195 5.34 6.37 -0.20
CA THR A 195 6.50 6.99 0.45
C THR A 195 6.48 6.69 1.95
N TRP A 196 7.61 6.22 2.45
CA TRP A 196 7.84 5.94 3.86
C TRP A 196 8.94 6.83 4.40
N GLN A 197 8.74 7.40 5.58
CA GLN A 197 9.80 8.10 6.30
C GLN A 197 10.64 7.06 7.05
N ARG A 198 11.87 6.85 6.60
CA ARG A 198 12.84 5.95 7.23
C ARG A 198 13.51 6.64 8.40
N PHE A 199 13.69 5.92 9.49
CA PHE A 199 14.55 6.30 10.61
C PHE A 199 15.85 5.49 10.55
N SER A 200 16.96 6.16 10.23
CA SER A 200 18.30 5.57 10.26
C SER A 200 18.78 5.50 11.71
N ARG A 201 18.39 4.45 12.41
CA ARG A 201 18.83 4.15 13.77
C ARG A 201 19.50 2.79 13.74
N HIS A 202 20.81 2.78 13.92
CA HIS A 202 21.62 1.58 13.95
C HIS A 202 21.92 1.20 15.39
N ARG A 203 22.11 -0.09 15.63
CA ARG A 203 22.67 -0.54 16.89
C ARG A 203 24.18 -0.35 16.89
N ASP A 204 24.77 -0.26 18.09
CA ASP A 204 26.22 -0.36 18.21
C ASP A 204 26.68 -1.74 17.73
N GLY A 205 27.75 -1.77 16.95
CA GLY A 205 28.25 -3.00 16.34
C GLY A 205 28.49 -4.10 17.38
N GLY A 206 27.96 -5.30 17.13
CA GLY A 206 28.10 -6.46 18.02
C GLY A 206 27.09 -6.53 19.17
N SER A 207 26.14 -5.60 19.25
CA SER A 207 25.07 -5.62 20.26
C SER A 207 23.92 -6.59 19.96
N TRP A 208 23.80 -7.07 18.71
CA TRP A 208 22.85 -8.13 18.37
C TRP A 208 23.32 -9.46 18.91
N ASN A 209 22.55 -10.06 19.82
CA ASN A 209 22.79 -11.40 20.33
C ASN A 209 21.93 -12.39 19.52
N PRO A 210 22.52 -13.27 18.67
CA PRO A 210 21.74 -14.21 17.86
C PRO A 210 20.85 -15.19 18.64
N LEU A 211 21.16 -15.44 19.92
CA LEU A 211 20.37 -16.33 20.78
C LEU A 211 19.17 -15.62 21.43
N MET A 212 19.25 -14.29 21.57
CA MET A 212 18.22 -13.48 22.25
C MET A 212 17.48 -12.52 21.31
N GLY A 213 18.07 -12.25 20.14
CA GLY A 213 17.55 -11.37 19.10
C GLY A 213 16.23 -11.86 18.55
N GLY A 214 15.36 -10.92 18.20
CA GLY A 214 14.04 -11.17 17.65
C GLY A 214 13.25 -9.88 17.51
N LEU A 215 11.96 -9.98 17.19
CA LEU A 215 11.05 -8.86 17.06
C LEU A 215 10.93 -8.09 18.37
N ARG A 216 10.87 -8.80 19.51
CA ARG A 216 10.77 -8.15 20.83
C ARG A 216 11.95 -7.22 21.13
N THR A 217 13.17 -7.68 20.89
CA THR A 217 14.37 -6.86 21.12
C THR A 217 14.52 -5.77 20.07
N HIS A 218 14.00 -5.99 18.86
CA HIS A 218 13.92 -4.97 17.83
C HIS A 218 12.93 -3.86 18.17
N PHE A 219 11.70 -4.16 18.59
CA PHE A 219 10.75 -3.12 19.00
C PHE A 219 11.14 -2.41 20.30
N THR A 220 11.85 -3.09 21.21
CA THR A 220 12.45 -2.40 22.36
C THR A 220 13.46 -1.35 21.90
N PHE A 221 14.30 -1.68 20.92
CA PHE A 221 15.25 -0.73 20.33
C PHE A 221 14.54 0.41 19.59
N VAL A 222 13.49 0.13 18.82
CA VAL A 222 12.69 1.18 18.16
C VAL A 222 12.12 2.14 19.20
N ALA A 223 11.53 1.62 20.28
CA ALA A 223 11.00 2.43 21.38
C ALA A 223 12.09 3.29 22.05
N GLU A 224 13.27 2.72 22.34
CA GLU A 224 14.40 3.48 22.89
C GLU A 224 14.91 4.56 21.94
N ALA A 225 14.99 4.27 20.64
CA ALA A 225 15.43 5.22 19.63
C ALA A 225 14.45 6.41 19.51
N LEU A 226 13.14 6.14 19.57
CA LEU A 226 12.09 7.16 19.60
C LEU A 226 12.13 7.99 20.90
N LEU A 227 12.40 7.35 22.04
CA LEU A 227 12.51 8.04 23.33
C LEU A 227 13.71 8.98 23.39
N LYS A 228 14.85 8.61 22.79
CA LYS A 228 16.05 9.49 22.76
C LYS A 228 15.81 10.77 21.96
N GLY A 229 14.92 10.75 20.96
CA GLY A 229 14.38 11.96 20.34
C GLY A 229 15.41 12.87 19.65
N GLU A 230 16.58 12.34 19.31
CA GLU A 230 17.63 13.06 18.58
C GLU A 230 17.16 13.34 17.15
#